data_AF-A0A1H2CZC1-F1
#
_entry.id   AF-A0A1H2CZC1-F1
#
_cell.length_a   1.000
_cell.length_b   1.000
_cell.length_c   1.000
_cell.angle_alpha   90.00
_cell.angle_beta   90.00
_cell.angle_gamma   90.00
#
_symmetry.space_group_name_H-M   'P 1'
#
loop_
_entity.id
_entity.type
_entity.pdbx_description
1 polymer ?
#
loop_
_entity_poly.entity_id
_entity_poly.type
_entity_poly.pdbx_seq_one_letter_code
_entity_poly.pdbx_strand_id
1 'polypeptide(L)' 'MIKPSVLLFALLISAPAWYRLLLDEVDLVQVLIRFLIAVPIAAVLLGGVRFILAGYRKADEEPGSAVTPEPYEGKTP' A
#
# COMPACT_ATOMS: atom_id res chain seq x y z
N MET A 1 26.94 0.97 15.82
CA MET A 1 27.30 2.27 16.43
C MET A 1 26.52 3.37 15.72
N ILE A 2 25.48 3.92 16.37
CA ILE A 2 24.70 5.01 15.80
C ILE A 2 25.51 6.30 15.94
N LYS A 3 25.77 6.98 14.82
CA LYS A 3 26.43 8.29 14.80
C LYS A 3 25.49 9.32 15.46
N PRO A 4 25.98 10.16 16.39
CA PRO A 4 25.16 11.17 17.06
C PRO A 4 24.41 12.09 16.09
N SER A 5 25.00 12.36 14.92
CA SER A 5 24.40 13.15 13.85
C SER A 5 23.11 12.56 13.29
N VAL A 6 22.96 11.22 13.28
CA VAL A 6 21.74 10.55 12.81
C VAL A 6 20.59 10.81 13.78
N LEU A 7 20.86 10.85 15.09
CA LEU A 7 19.87 11.17 16.11
C LEU A 7 19.42 12.63 16.01
N LEU A 8 20.36 13.55 15.78
CA LEU A 8 20.02 14.96 15.53
C LEU A 8 19.20 15.16 14.26
N PHE A 9 19.52 14.42 13.20
CA PHE A 9 18.76 14.50 11.96
C PHE A 9 17.35 13.90 12.10
N ALA A 10 17.24 12.76 12.77
CA ALA A 10 15.95 12.16 13.10
C ALA A 10 15.12 13.09 14.02
N LEU A 11 15.77 13.75 14.99
CA LEU A 11 15.13 14.73 15.86
C LEU A 11 14.62 15.93 15.05
N LEU A 12 15.41 16.47 14.14
CA LEU A 12 15.02 17.58 13.25
C LEU A 12 13.88 17.20 12.31
N ILE A 13 13.88 15.98 11.76
CA ILE A 13 12.77 15.46 10.95
C ILE A 13 11.50 15.30 11.80
N SER A 14 11.62 14.94 13.08
CA SER A 14 10.47 14.83 14.00
C SER A 14 10.02 16.17 14.58
N ALA A 15 10.82 17.23 14.43
CA ALA A 15 10.54 18.54 15.02
C ALA A 15 9.19 19.16 14.62
N PRO A 16 8.70 19.03 13.37
CA PRO A 16 7.36 19.49 13.00
C PRO A 16 6.24 18.74 13.74
N ALA A 17 6.45 17.45 14.06
CA ALA A 17 5.49 16.65 14.81
C ALA A 17 5.42 17.09 16.28
N TRP A 18 6.57 17.43 16.87
CA TRP A 18 6.65 17.99 18.23
C TRP A 18 6.04 19.38 18.32
N TYR A 19 6.31 20.25 17.33
CA TYR A 19 5.75 21.60 17.27
C TYR A 19 4.21 21.57 17.25
N ARG A 20 3.62 20.66 16.48
CA ARG A 20 2.18 20.41 16.51
C ARG A 20 1.73 19.84 17.84
N LEU A 21 2.40 18.82 18.38
CA LEU A 21 1.97 18.20 19.64
C LEU A 21 1.90 19.20 20.83
N LEU A 22 2.79 20.20 20.84
CA LEU A 22 2.90 21.17 21.93
C LEU A 22 2.02 22.43 21.75
N LEU A 23 1.60 22.76 20.53
CA LEU A 23 0.89 24.02 20.22
C LEU A 23 -0.47 23.83 19.57
N ASP A 24 -0.78 22.63 19.07
CA ASP A 24 -2.05 22.33 18.39
C ASP A 24 -3.11 22.08 19.50
N GLU A 25 -3.71 23.16 20.01
CA GLU A 25 -5.11 23.08 20.47
C GLU A 25 -5.88 22.51 19.30
N VAL A 26 -6.25 21.23 19.40
CA VAL A 26 -6.87 20.50 18.31
C VAL A 26 -8.25 21.10 18.06
N ASP A 27 -8.29 22.10 17.19
CA ASP A 27 -9.53 22.75 16.78
C ASP A 27 -10.37 21.71 16.04
N LEU A 28 -11.59 21.49 16.54
CA LEU A 28 -12.55 20.54 15.99
C LEU A 28 -12.80 20.82 14.51
N VAL A 29 -12.81 22.09 14.12
CA VAL A 29 -13.00 22.51 12.73
C VAL A 29 -11.82 22.07 11.87
N GLN A 30 -10.58 22.23 12.37
CA GLN A 30 -9.38 21.83 11.66
C GLN A 30 -9.28 20.30 11.49
N VAL A 31 -9.67 19.53 12.51
CA VAL A 31 -9.77 18.06 12.40
C VAL A 31 -10.85 17.65 11.41
N LEU A 32 -12.02 18.30 11.44
CA LEU A 32 -13.09 18.02 10.51
C LEU A 32 -12.65 18.27 9.06
N ILE A 33 -11.97 19.38 8.80
CA ILE A 33 -11.42 19.72 7.47
C ILE A 33 -10.39 18.67 7.03
N ARG A 34 -9.42 18.32 7.89
CA ARG A 34 -8.40 17.32 7.52
C ARG A 34 -9.04 15.95 7.25
N PHE A 35 -10.06 15.58 8.00
CA PHE A 35 -10.76 14.31 7.84
C PHE A 35 -11.55 14.29 6.52
N LEU A 36 -12.31 15.36 6.23
CA LEU A 36 -13.05 15.51 4.98
C LEU A 36 -12.15 15.45 3.75
N ILE A 37 -10.92 15.92 3.83
CA ILE A 37 -9.93 15.84 2.74
C ILE A 37 -9.25 14.46 2.70
N ALA A 38 -8.97 13.84 3.85
CA ALA A 38 -8.29 12.55 3.90
C ALA A 38 -9.14 11.40 3.35
N VAL A 39 -10.45 11.40 3.60
CA VAL A 39 -11.38 10.37 3.12
C VAL A 39 -11.37 10.20 1.59
N PRO A 40 -11.55 11.24 0.76
CA PRO A 40 -11.51 11.10 -0.69
C PRO A 40 -10.13 10.70 -1.19
N ILE A 41 -9.05 11.19 -0.59
CA ILE A 41 -7.69 10.77 -0.94
C ILE A 41 -7.52 9.27 -0.69
N ALA A 42 -7.95 8.78 0.48
CA ALA A 42 -7.89 7.36 0.82
C ALA A 42 -8.72 6.51 -0.16
N ALA A 43 -9.91 6.99 -0.57
CA ALA A 43 -10.74 6.30 -1.56
C ALA A 43 -10.03 6.19 -2.92
N VAL A 44 -9.39 7.27 -3.38
CA VAL A 44 -8.61 7.27 -4.63
C VAL A 44 -7.42 6.31 -4.55
N LEU A 45 -6.66 6.37 -3.45
CA LEU A 45 -5.51 5.49 -3.24
C LEU A 45 -5.92 4.02 -3.16
N LEU A 46 -6.97 3.71 -2.40
CA LEU A 46 -7.49 2.35 -2.27
C LEU A 46 -8.01 1.83 -3.62
N GLY A 47 -8.72 2.67 -4.38
CA GLY A 47 -9.15 2.36 -5.74
C GLY A 47 -7.97 2.06 -6.66
N GLY A 48 -6.93 2.89 -6.62
CA GLY A 48 -5.69 2.68 -7.37
C GLY A 48 -4.99 1.37 -7.02
N VAL A 49 -4.85 1.06 -5.73
CA VAL A 49 -4.27 -0.22 -5.28
C VAL A 49 -5.10 -1.41 -5.77
N ARG A 50 -6.44 -1.33 -5.67
CA ARG A 50 -7.34 -2.38 -6.18
C ARG A 50 -7.24 -2.55 -7.68
N PHE A 51 -7.09 -1.46 -8.43
CA PHE A 51 -6.91 -1.48 -9.88
C PHE A 51 -5.61 -2.21 -10.26
N ILE A 52 -4.51 -1.89 -9.60
CA ILE A 52 -3.21 -2.55 -9.82
C ILE A 52 -3.31 -4.05 -9.51
N LEU A 53 -3.87 -4.41 -8.35
CA LEU A 53 -4.05 -5.82 -7.96
C LEU A 53 -4.95 -6.60 -8.92
N ALA A 54 -6.01 -5.98 -9.44
CA ALA A 54 -6.87 -6.60 -10.44
C ALA A 54 -6.13 -6.86 -11.77
N GLY A 55 -5.20 -5.97 -12.14
CA GLY A 55 -4.31 -6.17 -13.29
C GLY A 55 -3.41 -7.40 -13.14
N TYR A 56 -2.81 -7.59 -11.96
CA TYR A 56 -2.01 -8.80 -11.66
C TYR A 56 -2.85 -10.08 -11.68
N ARG A 57 -4.03 -10.08 -11.06
CA ARG A 57 -4.91 -11.26 -11.05
C ARG A 57 -5.31 -11.71 -12.47
N LYS A 58 -5.46 -10.77 -13.39
CA LYS A 58 -5.83 -11.06 -14.78
C LYS A 58 -4.64 -11.58 -15.62
N ALA A 59 -3.41 -11.26 -15.21
CA ALA A 59 -2.20 -11.82 -15.82
C ALA A 59 -1.95 -13.27 -15.38
N ASP A 60 -2.37 -13.64 -14.17
CA ASP A 60 -2.34 -15.04 -13.69
C ASP A 60 -3.43 -15.91 -14.36
N GLU A 61 -4.45 -15.30 -14.98
CA GLU A 61 -5.47 -15.94 -15.82
C GLU A 61 -5.05 -16.01 -17.31
N GLU A 62 -3.75 -16.16 -17.61
CA GLU A 62 -3.40 -16.74 -18.91
C GLU A 62 -4.04 -18.14 -18.98
N PRO A 63 -4.76 -18.48 -20.06
CA PRO A 63 -5.43 -19.76 -20.18
C PRO A 63 -4.35 -20.82 -20.21
N GLY A 64 -4.15 -21.49 -19.08
CA GLY A 64 -3.32 -22.67 -19.00
C GLY A 64 -3.75 -23.59 -20.13
N SER A 65 -2.89 -23.70 -21.16
CA SER A 65 -3.08 -24.55 -22.31
C SER A 65 -3.58 -25.89 -21.77
N ALA A 66 -4.84 -26.22 -22.04
CA ALA A 66 -5.42 -27.48 -21.63
C ALA A 66 -4.56 -28.57 -22.27
N VAL A 67 -3.66 -29.15 -21.50
CA VAL A 67 -2.83 -30.26 -21.95
C VAL A 67 -3.80 -31.39 -22.20
N THR A 68 -4.07 -31.66 -23.47
CA THR A 68 -4.80 -32.85 -23.88
C THR A 68 -3.89 -34.02 -23.54
N PRO A 69 -4.25 -34.91 -22.58
CA PRO A 69 -3.41 -36.05 -22.27
C PRO A 69 -3.35 -36.94 -23.51
N GLU A 70 -2.14 -37.17 -24.04
CA GLU A 70 -1.88 -38.15 -25.09
C GLU A 70 -2.35 -39.53 -24.60
N PRO A 71 -3.08 -40.32 -25.43
CA PRO A 71 -3.55 -41.64 -25.02
C PRO A 71 -2.35 -42.54 -24.69
N TYR A 72 -2.36 -43.11 -23.49
CA TYR A 72 -1.34 -44.08 -23.06
C TYR A 72 -1.46 -45.35 -23.92
N GLU A 73 -0.61 -45.49 -24.94
CA GLU A 73 -0.40 -46.78 -25.61
C GLU A 73 0.38 -47.71 -24.67
N GLY A 74 -0.38 -48.36 -23.79
CA GLY A 74 0.11 -49.43 -22.94
C GLY A 74 0.47 -50.63 -23.80
N LYS A 75 1.76 -50.81 -24.09
CA LYS A 75 2.31 -52.05 -24.63
C LYS A 75 2.06 -53.17 -23.61
N THR A 76 1.06 -54.00 -23.89
CA THR A 76 0.68 -55.18 -23.09
C THR A 76 1.63 -56.35 -23.44
N PRO A 77 1.71 -57.40 -22.59
CA PRO A 77 2.93 -58.06 -22.08
C PRO A 77 3.80 -58.82 -23.09
#